data_AF-A0A6B3IB66-F1
#
_entry.id   AF-A0A6B3IB66-F1
#
_cell.length_a   1.000
_cell.length_b   1.000
_cell.length_c   1.000
_cell.angle_alpha   90.00
_cell.angle_beta   90.00
_cell.angle_gamma   90.00
#
_symmetry.space_group_name_H-M   'P 1'
#
loop_
_entity.id
_entity.type
_entity.pdbx_description
1 polymer ?
#
loop_
_entity_poly.entity_id
_entity_poly.type
_entity_poly.pdbx_seq_one_letter_code
_entity_poly.pdbx_strand_id
1 'polypeptide(L)'
;PAEQHAHADRFGVHPALLDAVLHPLVLHAADAAGDGAVRLPFAWTGAQLYATGATELRVRIAPVGPDTFALTLADATGAAVAAVESLVLRA
;
A
#
# COMPACT_ATOMS: atom_id res chain seq x y z
N PRO A 1 -5.24 -10.24 11.87
CA PRO A 1 -5.55 -11.22 12.95
C PRO A 1 -5.27 -12.65 12.48
N ALA A 2 -4.88 -13.56 13.38
CA ALA A 2 -4.43 -14.91 13.01
C ALA A 2 -5.46 -15.71 12.18
N GLU A 3 -6.75 -15.52 12.42
CA GLU A 3 -7.83 -16.14 11.63
C GLU A 3 -7.82 -15.72 10.15
N GLN A 4 -7.41 -14.48 9.84
CA GLN A 4 -7.32 -13.99 8.46
C GLN A 4 -6.10 -14.57 7.71
N HIS A 5 -5.08 -15.05 8.42
CA HIS A 5 -3.87 -15.59 7.80
C HIS A 5 -4.16 -16.86 7.00
N ALA A 6 -5.11 -17.69 7.46
CA ALA A 6 -5.54 -18.91 6.78
C ALA A 6 -6.28 -18.65 5.44
N HIS A 7 -6.52 -17.38 5.09
CA HIS A 7 -7.18 -16.98 3.85
C HIS A 7 -6.28 -16.11 2.96
N ALA A 8 -5.04 -15.85 3.36
CA ALA A 8 -4.14 -14.98 2.61
C ALA A 8 -3.82 -15.51 1.20
N ASP A 9 -3.78 -16.84 1.04
CA ASP A 9 -3.57 -17.55 -0.22
C ASP A 9 -4.69 -17.35 -1.26
N ARG A 10 -5.88 -16.92 -0.81
CA ARG A 10 -7.03 -16.63 -1.70
C ARG A 10 -6.90 -15.28 -2.42
N PHE A 11 -5.88 -14.49 -2.09
CA PHE A 11 -5.67 -13.15 -2.63
C PHE A 11 -4.27 -13.02 -3.20
N GLY A 12 -4.12 -12.16 -4.21
CA GLY A 12 -2.79 -11.70 -4.62
C GLY A 12 -2.06 -11.03 -3.46
N VAL A 13 -2.72 -10.02 -2.88
CA VAL A 13 -2.41 -9.45 -1.56
C VAL A 13 -3.73 -9.34 -0.81
N HIS A 14 -3.76 -9.75 0.46
CA HIS A 14 -4.98 -9.67 1.26
C HIS A 14 -5.47 -8.21 1.36
N PRO A 15 -6.76 -7.89 1.11
CA PRO A 15 -7.25 -6.51 1.06
C PRO A 15 -6.96 -5.70 2.32
N ALA A 16 -7.15 -6.29 3.51
CA ALA A 16 -6.81 -5.61 4.77
C ALA A 16 -5.30 -5.36 4.95
N LEU A 17 -4.45 -6.22 4.37
CA LEU A 17 -3.00 -6.05 4.44
C LEU A 17 -2.56 -4.93 3.49
N LEU A 18 -3.16 -4.87 2.29
CA LEU A 18 -2.97 -3.76 1.35
C LEU A 18 -3.51 -2.44 1.92
N ASP A 19 -4.66 -2.44 2.57
CA ASP A 19 -5.24 -1.26 3.22
C ASP A 19 -4.31 -0.70 4.31
N ALA A 20 -3.72 -1.57 5.13
CA ALA A 20 -2.75 -1.17 6.14
C ALA A 20 -1.51 -0.46 5.56
N VAL A 21 -1.11 -0.79 4.31
CA VAL A 21 -0.03 -0.08 3.61
C VAL A 21 -0.36 1.40 3.36
N LEU A 22 -1.65 1.73 3.27
CA LEU A 22 -2.14 3.05 2.93
C LEU A 22 -2.32 3.96 4.15
N HIS A 23 -2.43 3.41 5.36
CA HIS A 23 -2.62 4.20 6.59
C HIS A 23 -1.54 5.28 6.81
N PRO A 24 -0.23 5.02 6.58
CA PRO A 24 0.80 6.06 6.68
C PRO A 24 0.62 7.21 5.69
N LEU A 25 0.07 6.93 4.49
CA LEU A 25 -0.18 7.95 3.47
C LEU A 25 -1.32 8.88 3.88
N VAL A 26 -2.38 8.33 4.47
CA VAL A 26 -3.51 9.12 5.00
C VAL A 26 -3.03 10.06 6.10
N LEU A 27 -2.18 9.58 7.01
CA LEU A 27 -1.58 10.41 8.06
C LEU A 27 -0.71 11.52 7.47
N HIS A 28 0.17 11.20 6.50
CA HIS A 28 1.02 12.19 5.86
C HIS A 28 0.24 13.26 5.09
N ALA A 29 -0.81 12.86 4.38
CA ALA A 29 -1.65 13.79 3.61
C ALA A 29 -2.45 14.74 4.51
N ALA A 30 -2.91 14.25 5.67
CA ALA A 30 -3.61 15.08 6.66
C ALA A 30 -2.70 16.18 7.22
N ASP A 31 -1.44 15.86 7.53
CA ASP A 31 -0.47 16.83 8.04
C ASP A 31 -0.03 17.85 6.97
N ALA A 32 0.13 17.40 5.71
CA ALA A 32 0.64 18.24 4.63
C ALA A 32 -0.38 19.24 4.06
N ALA A 33 -1.67 18.88 4.05
CA ALA A 33 -2.68 19.69 3.39
C ALA A 33 -3.09 20.93 4.21
N GLY A 34 -3.06 20.86 5.54
CA GLY A 34 -3.38 21.98 6.44
C GLY A 34 -4.81 22.53 6.29
N ASP A 35 -5.63 21.94 5.43
CA ASP A 35 -6.98 22.34 5.05
C ASP A 35 -8.06 21.41 5.63
N GLY A 36 -7.65 20.36 6.35
CA GLY A 36 -8.54 19.36 6.94
C GLY A 36 -9.12 18.35 5.93
N ALA A 37 -8.65 18.35 4.68
CA ALA A 37 -9.11 17.41 3.66
C ALA A 37 -8.50 16.02 3.85
N VAL A 38 -9.34 14.98 3.82
CA VAL A 38 -8.88 13.59 3.84
C VAL A 38 -8.57 13.17 2.41
N ARG A 39 -7.29 12.89 2.10
CA ARG A 39 -6.91 12.34 0.80
C ARG A 39 -6.99 10.81 0.80
N LEU A 40 -7.62 10.27 -0.24
CA LEU A 40 -7.79 8.84 -0.45
C LEU A 40 -7.07 8.37 -1.73
N PRO A 41 -6.61 7.11 -1.76
CA PRO A 41 -6.17 6.45 -2.99
C PRO A 41 -7.17 6.58 -4.13
N PHE A 42 -6.72 7.04 -5.29
CA PHE A 42 -7.58 7.28 -6.46
C PHE A 42 -7.16 6.51 -7.70
N ALA A 43 -5.86 6.55 -8.04
CA ALA A 43 -5.34 5.94 -9.25
C ALA A 43 -4.05 5.17 -8.98
N TRP A 44 -3.96 3.97 -9.55
CA TRP A 44 -2.82 3.07 -9.46
C TRP A 44 -2.28 2.82 -10.87
N THR A 45 -0.99 3.05 -11.07
CA THR A 45 -0.30 2.87 -12.35
C THR A 45 0.90 1.96 -12.15
N GLY A 46 1.12 1.04 -13.10
CA GLY A 46 2.26 0.12 -13.04
C GLY A 46 2.20 -0.87 -11.87
N ALA A 47 1.00 -1.26 -11.43
CA ALA A 47 0.84 -2.25 -10.38
C ALA A 47 1.26 -3.65 -10.89
N GLN A 48 2.20 -4.27 -10.19
CA GLN A 48 2.75 -5.60 -10.49
C GLN A 48 2.70 -6.48 -9.25
N LEU A 49 2.36 -7.76 -9.45
CA LEU A 49 2.33 -8.78 -8.41
C LEU A 49 3.36 -9.86 -8.72
N TYR A 50 4.18 -10.22 -7.75
CA TYR A 50 5.26 -11.19 -7.89
C TYR A 50 5.02 -12.46 -7.05
N ALA A 51 4.33 -12.35 -5.91
CA ALA A 51 4.02 -13.46 -5.02
C ALA A 51 2.63 -13.30 -4.39
N THR A 52 2.08 -14.39 -3.84
CA THR A 52 0.77 -14.43 -3.16
C THR A 52 0.86 -15.09 -1.79
N GLY A 53 -0.19 -15.01 -0.98
CA GLY A 53 -0.22 -15.66 0.33
C GLY A 53 0.59 -14.97 1.42
N ALA A 54 1.08 -13.74 1.17
CA ALA A 54 1.76 -12.95 2.19
C ALA A 54 0.80 -12.61 3.34
N THR A 55 1.23 -12.93 4.57
CA THR A 55 0.48 -12.64 5.80
C THR A 55 1.00 -11.39 6.52
N GLU A 56 2.20 -10.93 6.14
CA GLU A 56 2.87 -9.73 6.65
C GLU A 56 3.61 -9.05 5.50
N LEU A 57 3.65 -7.71 5.49
CA LEU A 57 4.38 -6.93 4.49
C LEU A 57 5.33 -5.93 5.15
N ARG A 58 6.50 -5.80 4.56
CA ARG A 58 7.41 -4.66 4.71
C ARG A 58 7.25 -3.78 3.48
N VAL A 59 6.99 -2.49 3.68
CA VAL A 59 6.74 -1.57 2.58
C VAL A 59 7.68 -0.39 2.60
N ARG A 60 8.23 -0.08 1.43
CA ARG A 60 8.86 1.20 1.15
C ARG A 60 7.87 2.09 0.41
N ILE A 61 7.65 3.28 0.96
CA ILE A 61 6.81 4.32 0.37
C ILE A 61 7.75 5.47 -0.01
N ALA A 62 7.76 5.85 -1.28
CA ALA A 62 8.62 6.92 -1.78
C ALA A 62 7.78 8.00 -2.49
N PRO A 63 7.86 9.28 -2.09
CA PRO A 63 7.19 10.35 -2.82
C PRO A 63 7.80 10.50 -4.22
N VAL A 64 6.96 10.61 -5.24
CA VAL A 64 7.36 10.80 -6.64
C VAL A 64 6.67 12.00 -7.31
N GLY A 65 5.84 12.72 -6.55
CA GLY A 65 5.17 13.95 -6.97
C GLY A 65 4.19 14.45 -5.89
N PRO A 66 3.48 15.55 -6.13
CA PRO A 66 2.40 16.00 -5.25
C PRO A 66 1.34 14.91 -5.10
N ASP A 67 0.99 14.56 -3.88
CA ASP A 67 0.02 13.50 -3.56
C ASP A 67 0.27 12.15 -4.28
N THR A 68 1.51 11.89 -4.69
CA THR A 68 1.85 10.75 -5.55
C THR A 68 3.03 9.95 -4.99
N PHE A 69 2.86 8.64 -4.89
CA PHE A 69 3.83 7.74 -4.24
C PHE A 69 4.14 6.50 -5.06
N ALA A 70 5.38 6.06 -5.07
CA ALA A 70 5.77 4.72 -5.50
C ALA A 70 5.81 3.77 -4.30
N LEU A 71 5.36 2.52 -4.50
CA LEU A 71 5.30 1.49 -3.46
C LEU A 71 6.16 0.28 -3.87
N THR A 72 6.94 -0.24 -2.92
CA THR A 72 7.62 -1.53 -3.05
C THR A 72 7.30 -2.38 -1.83
N LEU A 73 6.72 -3.55 -2.06
CA LEU A 73 6.19 -4.43 -1.03
C LEU A 73 6.99 -5.75 -1.03
N ALA A 74 7.47 -6.13 0.15
CA ALA A 74 8.16 -7.39 0.39
C ALA A 74 7.53 -8.13 1.57
N ASP A 75 7.71 -9.45 1.66
CA ASP A 75 7.28 -10.22 2.82
C ASP A 75 8.26 -10.09 4.01
N ALA A 76 7.98 -10.81 5.10
CA ALA A 76 8.82 -10.81 6.29
C ALA A 76 10.25 -11.33 6.05
N THR A 77 10.48 -12.12 5.01
CA THR A 77 11.79 -12.65 4.60
C THR A 77 12.55 -11.68 3.69
N GLY A 78 11.86 -10.67 3.15
CA GLY A 78 12.40 -9.71 2.18
C GLY A 78 12.17 -10.10 0.72
N ALA A 79 11.45 -11.18 0.45
CA ALA A 79 11.09 -11.54 -0.92
C ALA A 79 10.05 -10.56 -1.48
N ALA A 80 10.20 -10.20 -2.76
CA ALA A 80 9.31 -9.24 -3.41
C ALA A 80 7.89 -9.81 -3.54
N VAL A 81 6.89 -9.03 -3.13
CA VAL A 81 5.47 -9.39 -3.21
C VAL A 81 4.77 -8.59 -4.30
N ALA A 82 4.94 -7.27 -4.32
CA ALA A 82 4.32 -6.39 -5.30
C ALA A 82 5.09 -5.07 -5.44
N ALA A 83 4.85 -4.36 -6.54
CA ALA A 83 5.31 -3.00 -6.75
C ALA A 83 4.24 -2.16 -7.43
N VAL A 84 4.29 -0.85 -7.20
CA VAL A 84 3.41 0.14 -7.85
C VAL A 84 4.26 1.33 -8.23
N GLU A 85 4.30 1.65 -9.51
CA GLU A 85 5.07 2.77 -10.03
C GLU A 85 4.52 4.11 -9.54
N SER A 86 3.18 4.26 -9.50
CA SER A 86 2.53 5.47 -9.03
C SER A 86 1.16 5.19 -8.41
N LEU A 87 0.97 5.70 -7.20
CA LEU A 87 -0.28 5.80 -6.48
C LEU A 87 -0.62 7.28 -6.26
N VAL A 88 -1.71 7.76 -6.86
CA VAL A 88 -2.20 9.13 -6.71
C VAL A 88 -3.28 9.19 -5.63
N LEU A 89 -3.18 10.17 -4.72
CA LEU A 89 -4.20 10.49 -3.74
C LEU A 89 -5.01 11.73 -4.17
N ARG A 90 -6.28 11.79 -3.75
CA ARG A 90 -7.16 12.94 -3.98
C ARG A 90 -8.05 13.22 -2.77
N ALA A 91 -8.52 14.45 -2.65
CA ALA A 91 -9.65 14.81 -1.78
C ALA A 91 -11.00 14.41 -2.39
#